data_AF-A0A9E4B0C0-F1
#
_entry.id   AF-A0A9E4B0C0-F1
#
_cell.length_a   1.000
_cell.length_b   1.000
_cell.length_c   1.000
_cell.angle_alpha   90.00
_cell.angle_beta   90.00
_cell.angle_gamma   90.00
#
_symmetry.space_group_name_H-M   'P 1'
#
loop_
_entity.id
_entity.type
_entity.pdbx_description
1 polymer ?
#
loop_
_entity_poly.entity_id
_entity_poly.type
_entity_poly.pdbx_seq_one_letter_code
_entity_poly.pdbx_strand_id
1 'polypeptide(L)'
;MNEHFINTWVSNVAFGRTPNKRAYLAQRIQDGFKAVDTTHPLAQTIISGWEIHSPIDSLVISPELKLMGRQDANRLRGDSRDRGLSEAEGYRLFLSEALSGKRPGLGKIVLPRECPSVEILDTFQTPMIPHQDYTVVEIDTTAFENGGTLTLDIGVGRGKAAGTFYLFDGDKDLPTEKAPEGVPTSVWERQEGEVYLEALEALAMEWYIGPEETGKITYPFDEGKLFRLCVTGSPYSAKGSRNAFSLKISIEERMTEIPF
;
A
#
# COMPACT_ATOMS: atom_id res chain seq x y z
N MET A 1 16.42 -21.14 4.88
CA MET A 1 16.33 -19.76 4.33
C MET A 1 17.75 -19.30 4.11
N ASN A 2 18.07 -18.90 2.88
CA ASN A 2 19.40 -18.94 2.25
C ASN A 2 19.66 -17.65 1.44
N GLU A 3 20.64 -17.71 0.53
CA GLU A 3 21.26 -16.66 -0.32
C GLU A 3 20.33 -15.72 -1.12
N HIS A 4 19.00 -15.84 -0.98
CA HIS A 4 18.04 -15.17 -1.86
C HIS A 4 17.33 -13.96 -1.26
N PHE A 5 17.51 -13.65 0.04
CA PHE A 5 16.91 -12.46 0.65
C PHE A 5 17.56 -12.10 2.00
N ILE A 6 17.46 -10.83 2.37
CA ILE A 6 17.76 -10.31 3.69
C ILE A 6 16.45 -10.31 4.49
N ASN A 7 16.49 -10.93 5.67
CA ASN A 7 15.41 -10.82 6.64
C ASN A 7 15.95 -10.12 7.90
N THR A 8 15.33 -9.01 8.26
CA THR A 8 15.82 -8.16 9.34
C THR A 8 14.69 -7.60 10.18
N TRP A 9 15.01 -7.37 11.46
CA TRP A 9 14.12 -6.77 12.45
C TRP A 9 14.69 -5.40 12.79
N VAL A 10 13.98 -4.34 12.41
CA VAL A 10 14.49 -2.98 12.54
C VAL A 10 13.79 -2.26 13.68
N SER A 11 14.58 -1.86 14.68
CA SER A 11 14.07 -1.05 15.79
C SER A 11 13.78 0.38 15.36
N ASN A 12 12.71 0.95 15.91
CA ASN A 12 12.35 2.36 15.76
C ASN A 12 13.43 3.36 16.14
N VAL A 13 14.34 2.95 17.04
CA VAL A 13 15.34 3.85 17.59
C VAL A 13 16.51 4.03 16.64
N ALA A 14 16.92 2.97 15.95
CA ALA A 14 18.14 2.94 15.13
C ALA A 14 18.13 3.95 13.97
N PHE A 15 16.94 4.35 13.52
CA PHE A 15 16.74 5.27 12.41
C PHE A 15 16.02 6.57 12.81
N GLY A 16 15.78 6.81 14.11
CA GLY A 16 15.13 8.05 14.56
C GLY A 16 13.72 8.23 13.99
N ARG A 17 12.89 7.18 14.00
CA ARG A 17 11.56 7.19 13.34
C ARG A 17 10.62 8.31 13.80
N THR A 18 10.73 8.76 15.05
CA THR A 18 9.91 9.86 15.61
C THR A 18 10.77 11.02 16.10
N PRO A 19 10.23 12.24 16.27
CA PRO A 19 10.99 13.39 16.79
C PRO A 19 11.72 13.09 18.09
N ASN A 20 11.03 12.43 19.04
CA ASN A 20 11.62 12.02 20.31
C ASN A 20 12.77 11.02 20.13
N LYS A 21 12.66 10.10 19.15
CA LYS A 21 13.75 9.16 18.85
C LYS A 21 14.89 9.82 18.10
N ARG A 22 14.65 10.84 17.26
CA ARG A 22 15.72 11.67 16.66
C ARG A 22 16.51 12.42 17.71
N ALA A 23 15.83 13.05 18.67
CA ALA A 23 16.49 13.73 19.78
C ALA A 23 17.34 12.74 20.62
N TYR A 24 16.78 11.57 20.93
CA TYR A 24 17.51 10.50 21.61
C TYR A 24 18.73 10.01 20.81
N LEU A 25 18.57 9.80 19.49
CA LEU A 25 19.67 9.38 18.63
C LEU A 25 20.76 10.46 18.54
N ALA A 26 20.38 11.74 18.43
CA ALA A 26 21.31 12.86 18.42
C ALA A 26 22.16 12.90 19.69
N GLN A 27 21.55 12.69 20.86
CA GLN A 27 22.29 12.57 22.12
C GLN A 27 23.26 11.39 22.09
N ARG A 28 22.81 10.21 21.63
CA ARG A 28 23.70 9.03 21.56
C ARG A 28 24.87 9.24 20.61
N ILE A 29 24.67 9.95 19.50
CA ILE A 29 25.74 10.29 18.56
C ILE A 29 26.79 11.18 19.24
N GLN A 30 26.36 12.15 20.06
CA GLN A 30 27.29 12.94 20.90
C GLN A 30 28.07 12.05 21.87
N ASP A 31 27.45 11.00 22.39
CA ASP A 31 28.07 10.01 23.28
C ASP A 31 28.94 8.96 22.53
N GLY A 32 29.22 9.17 21.24
CA GLY A 32 30.10 8.31 20.42
C GLY A 32 29.39 7.16 19.72
N PHE A 33 28.06 7.13 19.68
CA PHE A 33 27.31 6.13 18.93
C PHE A 33 27.43 6.37 17.41
N LYS A 34 27.74 5.32 16.65
CA LYS A 34 27.78 5.39 15.19
C LYS A 34 26.36 5.38 14.62
N ALA A 35 25.95 6.49 14.01
CA ALA A 35 24.66 6.58 13.33
C ALA A 35 24.59 5.61 12.14
N VAL A 36 23.38 5.12 11.85
CA VAL A 36 23.10 4.44 10.60
C VAL A 36 23.17 5.48 9.49
N ASP A 37 23.91 5.17 8.42
CA ASP A 37 23.88 5.97 7.21
C ASP A 37 22.53 5.78 6.52
N THR A 38 21.63 6.74 6.73
CA THR A 38 20.28 6.70 6.17
C THR A 38 20.30 6.90 4.65
N THR A 39 21.41 7.34 4.05
CA THR A 39 21.52 7.52 2.59
C THR A 39 21.87 6.23 1.86
N HIS A 40 22.32 5.20 2.58
CA HIS A 40 22.64 3.91 2.00
C HIS A 40 21.38 3.25 1.37
N PRO A 41 21.46 2.61 0.19
CA PRO A 41 20.30 2.02 -0.48
C PRO A 41 19.50 1.04 0.40
N LEU A 42 20.17 0.15 1.13
CA LEU A 42 19.50 -0.75 2.09
C LEU A 42 18.79 0.02 3.22
N ALA A 43 19.37 1.13 3.70
CA ALA A 43 18.74 1.95 4.71
C ALA A 43 17.48 2.63 4.17
N GLN A 44 17.51 3.13 2.92
CA GLN A 44 16.35 3.68 2.23
C GLN A 44 15.25 2.64 2.03
N THR A 45 15.58 1.40 1.62
CA THR A 45 14.60 0.30 1.52
C THR A 45 14.00 -0.06 2.88
N ILE A 46 14.80 -0.03 3.94
CA ILE A 46 14.30 -0.23 5.29
C ILE A 46 13.35 0.90 5.68
N ILE A 47 13.70 2.16 5.39
CA ILE A 47 12.90 3.36 5.68
C ILE A 47 11.55 3.31 4.95
N SER A 48 11.54 2.94 3.67
CA SER A 48 10.31 2.84 2.88
C SER A 48 9.38 1.73 3.37
N GLY A 49 9.92 0.71 4.03
CA GLY A 49 9.15 -0.40 4.60
C GLY A 49 8.54 -0.15 5.97
N TRP A 50 8.72 1.03 6.58
CA TRP A 50 8.25 1.30 7.94
C TRP A 50 6.74 1.30 8.07
N GLU A 51 6.27 0.71 9.17
CA GLU A 51 4.90 0.87 9.62
C GLU A 51 4.85 1.91 10.75
N ILE A 52 3.97 2.90 10.60
CA ILE A 52 3.79 3.95 11.61
C ILE A 52 3.26 3.30 12.90
N HIS A 53 3.84 3.66 14.05
CA HIS A 53 3.55 3.08 15.38
C HIS A 53 3.99 1.63 15.61
N SER A 54 4.56 0.93 14.62
CA SER A 54 5.24 -0.34 14.88
C SER A 54 6.43 -0.13 15.81
N PRO A 55 6.65 -0.88 16.90
CA PRO A 55 7.88 -0.82 17.67
C PRO A 55 9.09 -1.46 16.96
N ILE A 56 8.83 -2.48 16.13
CA ILE A 56 9.80 -3.25 15.35
C ILE A 56 9.09 -3.81 14.11
N ASP A 57 9.66 -3.57 12.93
CA ASP A 57 9.21 -4.20 11.69
C ASP A 57 10.08 -5.39 11.32
N SER A 58 9.44 -6.48 10.88
CA SER A 58 10.06 -7.58 10.16
C SER A 58 10.00 -7.29 8.67
N LEU A 59 11.17 -7.20 8.02
CA LEU A 59 11.29 -6.88 6.60
C LEU A 59 11.93 -8.06 5.85
N VAL A 60 11.40 -8.36 4.66
CA VAL A 60 12.01 -9.26 3.68
C VAL A 60 12.48 -8.41 2.51
N ILE A 61 13.76 -8.46 2.19
CA ILE A 61 14.40 -7.59 1.20
C ILE A 61 15.19 -8.45 0.21
N SER A 62 15.07 -8.21 -1.09
CA SER A 62 15.80 -8.96 -2.12
C SER A 62 17.30 -8.59 -2.13
N PRO A 63 18.17 -9.36 -2.79
CA PRO A 63 19.58 -9.01 -2.96
C PRO A 63 19.79 -7.68 -3.68
N GLU A 64 18.87 -7.30 -4.57
CA GLU A 64 18.81 -6.02 -5.28
C GLU A 64 18.21 -4.89 -4.41
N LEU A 65 18.05 -5.14 -3.11
CA LEU A 65 17.54 -4.19 -2.11
C LEU A 65 16.10 -3.74 -2.38
N LYS A 66 15.27 -4.62 -2.95
CA LYS A 66 13.82 -4.37 -3.10
C LYS A 66 13.06 -4.91 -1.90
N LEU A 67 12.10 -4.14 -1.39
CA LEU A 67 11.23 -4.61 -0.31
C LEU A 67 10.25 -5.68 -0.83
N MET A 68 10.40 -6.90 -0.34
CA MET A 68 9.59 -8.08 -0.69
C MET A 68 8.55 -8.43 0.37
N GLY A 69 8.57 -7.78 1.52
CA GLY A 69 7.62 -8.05 2.58
C GLY A 69 7.86 -7.16 3.78
N ARG A 70 6.77 -6.72 4.40
CA ARG A 70 6.82 -6.03 5.69
C ARG A 70 5.75 -6.59 6.61
N GLN A 71 6.08 -6.66 7.90
CA GLN A 71 5.11 -6.99 8.93
C GLN A 71 5.57 -6.39 10.26
N ASP A 72 4.72 -5.58 10.86
CA ASP A 72 4.89 -5.12 12.24
C ASP A 72 4.89 -6.33 13.20
N ALA A 73 5.79 -6.33 14.19
CA ALA A 73 5.93 -7.42 15.15
C ALA A 73 4.65 -7.69 15.97
N ASN A 74 3.90 -6.64 16.35
CA ASN A 74 2.66 -6.82 17.10
C ASN A 74 1.55 -7.39 16.21
N ARG A 75 1.46 -6.93 14.95
CA ARG A 75 0.57 -7.45 13.92
C ARG A 75 0.90 -8.89 13.59
N LEU A 76 2.17 -9.26 13.46
CA LEU A 76 2.56 -10.66 13.25
C LEU A 76 2.00 -11.56 14.34
N ARG A 77 2.12 -11.13 15.61
CA ARG A 77 1.60 -11.87 16.76
C ARG A 77 0.07 -11.93 16.77
N GLY A 78 -0.60 -10.80 16.51
CA GLY A 78 -2.05 -10.71 16.39
C GLY A 78 -2.60 -11.59 15.26
N ASP A 79 -2.06 -11.44 14.06
CA ASP A 79 -2.44 -12.21 12.86
C ASP A 79 -2.24 -13.71 13.07
N SER A 80 -1.14 -14.12 13.73
CA SER A 80 -0.90 -15.52 14.06
C SER A 80 -2.00 -16.06 14.95
N ARG A 81 -2.33 -15.32 16.03
CA ARG A 81 -3.37 -15.70 16.98
C ARG A 81 -4.75 -15.77 16.34
N ASP A 82 -5.10 -14.78 15.53
CA ASP A 82 -6.40 -14.71 14.84
C ASP A 82 -6.59 -15.85 13.84
N ARG A 83 -5.49 -16.36 13.27
CA ARG A 83 -5.46 -17.51 12.37
C ARG A 83 -5.31 -18.86 13.10
N GLY A 84 -5.26 -18.86 14.44
CA GLY A 84 -5.05 -20.07 15.23
C GLY A 84 -3.66 -20.70 15.05
N LEU A 85 -2.68 -19.91 14.61
CA LEU A 85 -1.31 -20.33 14.37
C LEU A 85 -0.43 -20.00 15.58
N SER A 86 0.59 -20.82 15.81
CA SER A 86 1.71 -20.42 16.68
C SER A 86 2.48 -19.24 16.06
N GLU A 87 3.19 -18.47 16.88
CA GLU A 87 4.00 -17.34 16.40
C GLU A 87 5.04 -17.78 15.35
N ALA A 88 5.61 -18.98 15.51
CA ALA A 88 6.56 -19.54 14.55
C ALA A 88 5.89 -19.91 13.20
N GLU A 89 4.67 -20.44 13.23
CA GLU A 89 3.90 -20.75 12.03
C GLU A 89 3.44 -19.49 11.31
N GLY A 90 2.97 -18.49 12.04
CA GLY A 90 2.59 -17.20 11.45
C GLY A 90 3.79 -16.46 10.85
N TYR A 91 4.96 -16.52 11.50
CA TYR A 91 6.20 -15.99 10.93
C TYR A 91 6.63 -16.72 9.66
N ARG A 92 6.58 -18.06 9.64
CA ARG A 92 6.85 -18.85 8.42
C ARG A 92 5.86 -18.52 7.30
N LEU A 93 4.60 -18.33 7.63
CA LEU A 93 3.58 -17.93 6.67
C LEU A 93 3.87 -16.55 6.08
N PHE A 94 4.19 -15.56 6.93
CA PHE A 94 4.63 -14.22 6.50
C PHE A 94 5.80 -14.31 5.51
N LEU A 95 6.83 -15.09 5.82
CA LEU A 95 7.99 -15.26 4.96
C LEU A 95 7.64 -15.92 3.63
N SER A 96 6.79 -16.94 3.65
CA SER A 96 6.30 -17.59 2.42
C SER A 96 5.49 -16.63 1.55
N GLU A 97 4.61 -15.84 2.16
CA GLU A 97 3.80 -14.81 1.48
C GLU A 97 4.69 -13.72 0.87
N ALA A 98 5.68 -13.21 1.63
CA ALA A 98 6.64 -12.22 1.13
C ALA A 98 7.46 -12.74 -0.07
N LEU A 99 8.00 -13.96 0.04
CA LEU A 99 8.79 -14.57 -1.04
C LEU A 99 7.95 -14.92 -2.27
N SER A 100 6.65 -15.12 -2.11
CA SER A 100 5.70 -15.32 -3.22
C SER A 100 5.12 -14.02 -3.76
N GLY A 101 5.64 -12.86 -3.33
CA GLY A 101 5.19 -11.54 -3.81
C GLY A 101 3.79 -11.14 -3.30
N LYS A 102 3.26 -11.83 -2.28
CA LYS A 102 1.98 -11.52 -1.66
C LYS A 102 2.09 -10.43 -0.59
N ARG A 103 3.30 -9.98 -0.27
CA ARG A 103 3.59 -8.88 0.66
C ARG A 103 4.68 -7.98 0.08
N PRO A 104 4.79 -6.70 0.50
CA PRO A 104 3.88 -5.94 1.38
C PRO A 104 2.50 -5.63 0.76
N GLY A 105 2.29 -6.10 -0.46
CA GLY A 105 1.10 -6.13 -1.31
C GLY A 105 1.55 -6.76 -2.64
N LEU A 106 0.69 -6.80 -3.66
CA LEU A 106 0.95 -7.44 -4.97
C LEU A 106 2.13 -6.87 -5.79
N GLY A 107 2.89 -5.92 -5.24
CA GLY A 107 4.00 -5.26 -5.92
C GLY A 107 3.55 -4.37 -7.07
N LYS A 108 4.51 -3.99 -7.91
CA LYS A 108 4.27 -3.20 -9.12
C LYS A 108 3.77 -4.11 -10.24
N ILE A 109 2.53 -3.90 -10.67
CA ILE A 109 1.89 -4.58 -11.78
C ILE A 109 2.28 -3.85 -13.07
N VAL A 110 3.04 -4.51 -13.93
CA VAL A 110 3.43 -3.98 -15.24
C VAL A 110 2.51 -4.54 -16.32
N LEU A 111 1.84 -3.67 -17.06
CA LEU A 111 0.97 -4.06 -18.17
C LEU A 111 1.70 -3.86 -19.51
N PRO A 112 2.21 -4.93 -20.13
CA PRO A 112 2.79 -4.84 -21.47
C PRO A 112 1.68 -4.61 -22.51
N ARG A 113 2.02 -3.98 -23.64
CA ARG A 113 1.07 -3.75 -24.75
C ARG A 113 0.49 -5.06 -25.30
N GLU A 114 1.28 -6.12 -25.31
CA GLU A 114 0.88 -7.44 -25.83
C GLU A 114 -0.10 -8.16 -24.90
N CYS A 115 -0.14 -7.79 -23.62
CA CYS A 115 -1.04 -8.34 -22.62
C CYS A 115 -1.55 -7.19 -21.74
N PRO A 116 -2.47 -6.35 -22.25
CA PRO A 116 -2.88 -5.12 -21.59
C PRO A 116 -3.90 -5.40 -20.47
N SER A 117 -3.93 -6.61 -19.91
CA SER A 117 -4.81 -6.97 -18.82
C SER A 117 -4.23 -8.04 -17.91
N VAL A 118 -4.54 -7.93 -16.63
CA VAL A 118 -4.18 -8.89 -15.59
C VAL A 118 -5.27 -8.96 -14.53
N GLU A 119 -5.45 -10.13 -13.93
CA GLU A 119 -6.36 -10.34 -12.82
C GLU A 119 -5.56 -10.70 -11.56
N ILE A 120 -5.92 -10.08 -10.45
CA ILE A 120 -5.26 -10.23 -9.16
C ILE A 120 -6.29 -10.39 -8.05
N LEU A 121 -5.85 -10.97 -6.93
CA LEU A 121 -6.66 -11.17 -5.73
C LEU A 121 -5.81 -10.75 -4.52
N ASP A 122 -6.35 -9.89 -3.68
CA ASP A 122 -5.70 -9.47 -2.43
C ASP A 122 -6.76 -9.20 -1.35
N THR A 123 -6.33 -8.66 -0.21
CA THR A 123 -7.16 -8.34 0.94
C THR A 123 -7.03 -6.89 1.34
N PHE A 124 -8.05 -6.36 2.01
CA PHE A 124 -8.03 -5.04 2.61
C PHE A 124 -8.60 -5.10 4.02
N GLN A 125 -8.31 -4.06 4.80
CA GLN A 125 -8.77 -3.91 6.17
C GLN A 125 -9.47 -2.56 6.34
N THR A 126 -10.55 -2.54 7.12
CA THR A 126 -11.13 -1.29 7.62
C THR A 126 -10.20 -0.70 8.66
N PRO A 127 -9.72 0.53 8.49
CA PRO A 127 -8.63 1.02 9.30
C PRO A 127 -9.13 1.40 10.70
N MET A 128 -8.24 1.27 11.69
CA MET A 128 -8.57 1.69 13.06
C MET A 128 -8.62 3.21 13.19
N ILE A 129 -7.79 3.89 12.41
CA ILE A 129 -7.65 5.34 12.28
C ILE A 129 -7.80 5.67 10.78
N PRO A 130 -8.59 6.67 10.37
CA PRO A 130 -8.72 7.07 8.97
C PRO A 130 -7.37 7.23 8.27
N HIS A 131 -7.33 6.93 6.96
CA HIS A 131 -6.14 7.07 6.11
C HIS A 131 -4.92 6.23 6.53
N GLN A 132 -5.16 5.13 7.23
CA GLN A 132 -4.16 4.10 7.50
C GLN A 132 -4.58 2.78 6.81
N ASP A 133 -3.69 1.78 6.83
CA ASP A 133 -3.99 0.41 6.38
C ASP A 133 -4.46 0.26 4.92
N TYR A 134 -4.04 1.16 4.03
CA TYR A 134 -4.26 0.96 2.60
C TYR A 134 -3.51 -0.27 2.08
N THR A 135 -4.22 -1.13 1.38
CA THR A 135 -3.61 -2.06 0.42
C THR A 135 -3.35 -1.27 -0.86
N VAL A 136 -2.09 -1.16 -1.27
CA VAL A 136 -1.69 -0.36 -2.43
C VAL A 136 -1.28 -1.30 -3.56
N VAL A 137 -1.92 -1.14 -4.72
CA VAL A 137 -1.54 -1.78 -5.98
C VAL A 137 -0.95 -0.71 -6.89
N GLU A 138 0.35 -0.83 -7.19
CA GLU A 138 1.01 0.05 -8.16
C GLU A 138 0.78 -0.50 -9.57
N ILE A 139 0.29 0.33 -10.47
CA ILE A 139 -0.05 -0.04 -11.86
C ILE A 139 0.85 0.75 -12.79
N ASP A 140 1.67 0.06 -13.56
CA ASP A 140 2.58 0.64 -14.53
C ASP A 140 2.01 0.55 -15.94
N THR A 141 1.77 1.73 -16.51
CA THR A 141 1.19 1.91 -17.84
C THR A 141 2.18 2.58 -18.79
N THR A 142 3.48 2.68 -18.45
CA THR A 142 4.47 3.38 -19.29
C THR A 142 4.65 2.79 -20.69
N ALA A 143 4.22 1.54 -20.91
CA ALA A 143 4.20 0.93 -22.25
C ALA A 143 3.20 1.60 -23.21
N PHE A 144 2.23 2.37 -22.70
CA PHE A 144 1.17 3.04 -23.46
C PHE A 144 1.50 4.53 -23.65
N GLU A 145 2.55 4.81 -24.44
CA GLU A 145 3.11 6.17 -24.63
C GLU A 145 2.08 7.21 -25.09
N ASN A 146 1.08 6.81 -25.89
CA ASN A 146 0.02 7.68 -26.41
C ASN A 146 -1.22 7.75 -25.49
N GLY A 147 -1.10 7.21 -24.28
CA GLY A 147 -2.19 7.12 -23.34
C GLY A 147 -3.19 6.02 -23.68
N GLY A 148 -4.33 6.08 -23.00
CA GLY A 148 -5.38 5.08 -23.13
C GLY A 148 -6.44 5.26 -22.05
N THR A 149 -7.22 4.21 -21.86
CA THR A 149 -8.23 4.15 -20.80
C THR A 149 -7.89 3.00 -19.87
N LEU A 150 -7.54 3.33 -18.63
CA LEU A 150 -7.36 2.34 -17.56
C LEU A 150 -8.74 1.94 -17.03
N THR A 151 -9.01 0.65 -17.00
CA THR A 151 -10.21 0.05 -16.43
C THR A 151 -9.85 -0.89 -15.29
N LEU A 152 -10.54 -0.73 -14.18
CA LEU A 152 -10.42 -1.55 -12.98
C LEU A 152 -11.78 -2.18 -12.70
N ASP A 153 -11.96 -3.46 -13.05
CA ASP A 153 -13.16 -4.20 -12.64
C ASP A 153 -12.89 -4.83 -11.26
N ILE A 154 -13.71 -4.45 -10.29
CA ILE A 154 -13.50 -4.75 -8.87
C ILE A 154 -14.59 -5.71 -8.41
N GLY A 155 -14.21 -6.75 -7.66
CA GLY A 155 -15.13 -7.61 -6.92
C GLY A 155 -14.73 -7.67 -5.46
N VAL A 156 -15.70 -7.57 -4.55
CA VAL A 156 -15.45 -7.69 -3.11
C VAL A 156 -15.93 -9.05 -2.61
N GLY A 157 -15.12 -9.69 -1.78
CA GLY A 157 -15.39 -11.02 -1.25
C GLY A 157 -16.52 -11.05 -0.22
N ARG A 158 -16.71 -12.24 0.37
CA ARG A 158 -17.76 -12.54 1.36
C ARG A 158 -17.45 -12.08 2.80
N GLY A 159 -16.35 -11.38 3.00
CA GLY A 159 -15.94 -10.88 4.30
C GLY A 159 -16.88 -9.79 4.84
N LYS A 160 -16.60 -9.33 6.06
CA LYS A 160 -17.49 -8.40 6.77
C LYS A 160 -17.28 -6.93 6.38
N ALA A 161 -16.19 -6.60 5.70
CA ALA A 161 -15.86 -5.24 5.32
C ALA A 161 -16.35 -4.94 3.90
N ALA A 162 -17.03 -3.81 3.73
CA ALA A 162 -17.21 -3.19 2.42
C ALA A 162 -15.91 -2.47 2.02
N GLY A 163 -15.58 -2.46 0.73
CA GLY A 163 -14.36 -1.84 0.20
C GLY A 163 -14.58 -0.41 -0.24
N THR A 164 -13.51 0.37 -0.24
CA THR A 164 -13.42 1.68 -0.89
C THR A 164 -12.11 1.75 -1.66
N PHE A 165 -12.20 2.18 -2.91
CA PHE A 165 -11.12 2.09 -3.89
C PHE A 165 -10.83 3.47 -4.44
N TYR A 166 -9.59 3.93 -4.29
CA TYR A 166 -9.14 5.23 -4.76
C TYR A 166 -8.02 5.05 -5.78
N LEU A 167 -8.15 5.66 -6.95
CA LEU A 167 -7.09 5.74 -7.93
C LEU A 167 -6.35 7.07 -7.75
N PHE A 168 -5.04 6.99 -7.52
CA PHE A 168 -4.16 8.15 -7.41
C PHE A 168 -3.11 8.14 -8.51
N ASP A 169 -2.54 9.31 -8.76
CA ASP A 169 -1.30 9.44 -9.51
C ASP A 169 -0.15 8.71 -8.78
N GLY A 170 0.76 8.10 -9.53
CA GLY A 170 1.87 7.32 -8.96
C GLY A 170 2.84 8.14 -8.12
N ASP A 171 2.99 9.44 -8.41
CA ASP A 171 3.91 10.33 -7.70
C ASP A 171 3.26 11.03 -6.50
N LYS A 172 1.96 10.84 -6.31
CA LYS A 172 1.21 11.45 -5.22
C LYS A 172 1.54 10.77 -3.88
N ASP A 173 1.82 11.60 -2.88
CA ASP A 173 1.88 11.17 -1.49
C ASP A 173 0.50 10.71 -1.02
N LEU A 174 0.46 9.54 -0.38
CA LEU A 174 -0.81 8.99 0.08
C LEU A 174 -1.39 9.82 1.23
N PRO A 175 -2.73 9.95 1.29
CA PRO A 175 -3.42 10.55 2.42
C PRO A 175 -2.93 10.00 3.76
N THR A 176 -2.78 10.87 4.74
CA THR A 176 -2.41 10.50 6.12
C THR A 176 -3.48 10.97 7.09
N GLU A 177 -3.42 10.53 8.35
CA GLU A 177 -4.35 10.96 9.41
C GLU A 177 -4.39 12.48 9.63
N LYS A 178 -3.31 13.18 9.26
CA LYS A 178 -3.23 14.64 9.40
C LYS A 178 -3.98 15.29 8.25
N ALA A 179 -5.00 16.07 8.59
CA ALA A 179 -5.75 16.87 7.62
C ALA A 179 -4.83 17.84 6.85
N PRO A 180 -5.01 17.97 5.53
CA PRO A 180 -4.35 19.00 4.74
C PRO A 180 -4.66 20.42 5.23
N GLU A 181 -3.81 21.37 4.89
CA GLU A 181 -4.03 22.78 5.24
C GLU A 181 -5.35 23.28 4.63
N GLY A 182 -6.14 24.03 5.42
CA GLY A 182 -7.45 24.53 5.00
C GLY A 182 -8.60 23.51 5.09
N VAL A 183 -8.31 22.23 5.39
CA VAL A 183 -9.34 21.19 5.54
C VAL A 183 -9.69 21.02 7.02
N PRO A 184 -10.97 21.16 7.42
CA PRO A 184 -11.37 20.91 8.79
C PRO A 184 -11.08 19.47 9.20
N THR A 185 -10.41 19.27 10.34
CA THR A 185 -10.05 17.92 10.84
C THR A 185 -11.26 16.99 10.95
N SER A 186 -12.41 17.52 11.39
CA SER A 186 -13.64 16.73 11.49
C SER A 186 -14.19 16.24 10.16
N VAL A 187 -13.93 16.96 9.05
CA VAL A 187 -14.31 16.55 7.70
C VAL A 187 -13.36 15.45 7.21
N TRP A 188 -12.06 15.67 7.40
CA TRP A 188 -11.03 14.70 7.06
C TRP A 188 -11.24 13.35 7.77
N GLU A 189 -11.45 13.37 9.09
CA GLU A 189 -11.65 12.16 9.89
C GLU A 189 -12.90 11.36 9.52
N ARG A 190 -13.97 12.05 9.09
CA ARG A 190 -15.21 11.40 8.67
C ARG A 190 -15.13 10.80 7.28
N GLN A 191 -14.19 11.28 6.44
CA GLN A 191 -14.03 10.86 5.05
C GLN A 191 -15.31 11.07 4.22
N GLU A 192 -15.99 12.19 4.45
CA GLU A 192 -17.30 12.50 3.88
C GLU A 192 -17.37 13.92 3.32
N GLY A 193 -18.11 14.08 2.23
CA GLY A 193 -18.45 15.38 1.64
C GLY A 193 -17.47 15.89 0.59
N GLU A 194 -17.90 16.90 -0.16
CA GLU A 194 -17.17 17.47 -1.30
C GLU A 194 -15.78 17.98 -0.91
N VAL A 195 -15.68 18.70 0.21
CA VAL A 195 -14.41 19.22 0.74
C VAL A 195 -13.39 18.10 1.01
N TYR A 196 -13.86 16.93 1.47
CA TYR A 196 -12.99 15.76 1.66
C TYR A 196 -12.51 15.22 0.32
N LEU A 197 -13.43 15.04 -0.64
CA LEU A 197 -13.13 14.47 -1.95
C LEU A 197 -12.17 15.35 -2.75
N GLU A 198 -12.37 16.67 -2.70
CA GLU A 198 -11.45 17.64 -3.30
C GLU A 198 -10.07 17.56 -2.65
N ALA A 199 -9.99 17.58 -1.31
CA ALA A 199 -8.73 17.49 -0.59
C ALA A 199 -8.00 16.14 -0.77
N LEU A 200 -8.75 15.08 -1.03
CA LEU A 200 -8.20 13.76 -1.32
C LEU A 200 -7.46 13.77 -2.66
N GLU A 201 -7.92 14.56 -3.63
CA GLU A 201 -7.47 14.64 -5.03
C GLU A 201 -7.18 13.24 -5.62
N ALA A 202 -8.14 12.33 -5.46
CA ALA A 202 -8.14 11.07 -6.18
C ALA A 202 -8.53 11.32 -7.64
N LEU A 203 -7.85 10.64 -8.57
CA LEU A 203 -8.12 10.71 -10.00
C LEU A 203 -9.49 10.11 -10.34
N ALA A 204 -9.83 9.02 -9.66
CA ALA A 204 -11.13 8.38 -9.71
C ALA A 204 -11.32 7.55 -8.43
N MET A 205 -12.55 7.18 -8.11
CA MET A 205 -12.82 6.30 -6.98
C MET A 205 -14.08 5.49 -7.19
N GLU A 206 -14.19 4.41 -6.44
CA GLU A 206 -15.44 3.70 -6.22
C GLU A 206 -15.66 3.55 -4.72
N TRP A 207 -16.75 4.15 -4.24
CA TRP A 207 -17.06 4.24 -2.83
C TRP A 207 -18.07 3.18 -2.44
N TYR A 208 -17.83 2.51 -1.31
CA TYR A 208 -18.72 1.52 -0.74
C TYR A 208 -19.11 0.39 -1.72
N ILE A 209 -18.18 -0.54 -1.97
CA ILE A 209 -18.52 -1.81 -2.61
C ILE A 209 -18.77 -2.84 -1.51
N GLY A 210 -20.02 -3.26 -1.36
CA GLY A 210 -20.45 -4.20 -0.33
C GLY A 210 -19.88 -5.62 -0.52
N PRO A 211 -19.98 -6.47 0.51
CA PRO A 211 -19.62 -7.89 0.37
C PRO A 211 -20.38 -8.55 -0.78
N GLU A 212 -19.67 -9.32 -1.61
CA GLU A 212 -20.19 -9.97 -2.83
C GLU A 212 -20.66 -9.02 -3.94
N GLU A 213 -20.41 -7.71 -3.80
CA GLU A 213 -20.70 -6.73 -4.84
C GLU A 213 -19.49 -6.47 -5.74
N THR A 214 -19.77 -5.89 -6.90
CA THR A 214 -18.77 -5.51 -7.89
C THR A 214 -18.86 -4.02 -8.19
N GLY A 215 -17.73 -3.39 -8.48
CA GLY A 215 -17.67 -2.01 -8.91
C GLY A 215 -16.67 -1.83 -10.06
N LYS A 216 -16.58 -0.62 -10.58
CA LYS A 216 -15.72 -0.32 -11.71
C LYS A 216 -15.15 1.08 -11.63
N ILE A 217 -13.85 1.22 -11.83
CA ILE A 217 -13.21 2.51 -12.07
C ILE A 217 -12.75 2.56 -13.53
N THR A 218 -13.03 3.66 -14.21
CA THR A 218 -12.53 3.93 -15.56
C THR A 218 -11.88 5.31 -15.57
N TYR A 219 -10.63 5.38 -16.01
CA TYR A 219 -9.84 6.60 -16.00
C TYR A 219 -9.09 6.78 -17.33
N PRO A 220 -9.41 7.82 -18.11
CA PRO A 220 -8.64 8.17 -19.30
C PRO A 220 -7.31 8.83 -18.90
N PHE A 221 -6.24 8.51 -19.62
CA PHE A 221 -4.93 9.12 -19.45
C PHE A 221 -4.28 9.42 -20.80
N ASP A 222 -3.45 10.45 -20.84
CA ASP A 222 -2.86 10.98 -22.09
C ASP A 222 -1.48 10.40 -22.40
N GLU A 223 -0.74 9.97 -21.40
CA GLU A 223 0.57 9.35 -21.53
C GLU A 223 0.76 8.25 -20.50
N GLY A 224 1.49 7.21 -20.88
CA GLY A 224 1.80 6.07 -20.01
C GLY A 224 2.57 6.51 -18.77
N LYS A 225 2.03 6.19 -17.59
CA LYS A 225 2.59 6.57 -16.28
C LYS A 225 2.29 5.55 -15.20
N LEU A 226 2.74 5.85 -13.98
CA LEU A 226 2.40 5.05 -12.81
C LEU A 226 1.08 5.53 -12.20
N PHE A 227 0.28 4.58 -11.73
CA PHE A 227 -0.89 4.82 -10.91
C PHE A 227 -0.81 4.03 -9.61
N ARG A 228 -1.52 4.50 -8.60
CA ARG A 228 -1.69 3.80 -7.32
C ARG A 228 -3.17 3.57 -7.04
N LEU A 229 -3.60 2.32 -7.07
CA LEU A 229 -4.91 1.95 -6.53
C LEU A 229 -4.76 1.67 -5.04
N CYS A 230 -5.37 2.52 -4.23
CA CYS A 230 -5.43 2.34 -2.77
C CYS A 230 -6.77 1.75 -2.38
N VAL A 231 -6.73 0.62 -1.69
CA VAL A 231 -7.90 -0.11 -1.22
C VAL A 231 -7.94 -0.07 0.30
N THR A 232 -9.07 0.32 0.86
CA THR A 232 -9.31 0.34 2.30
C THR A 232 -10.71 -0.16 2.59
N GLY A 233 -10.97 -0.60 3.83
CA GLY A 233 -12.34 -0.81 4.26
C GLY A 233 -13.09 0.52 4.39
N SER A 234 -14.37 0.49 4.06
CA SER A 234 -15.29 1.62 4.16
C SER A 234 -15.39 2.14 5.60
N PRO A 235 -15.54 3.46 5.82
CA PRO A 235 -15.72 4.03 7.15
C PRO A 235 -16.99 3.52 7.87
N TYR A 236 -17.95 2.96 7.13
CA TYR A 236 -19.17 2.36 7.69
C TYR A 236 -19.00 0.89 8.10
N SER A 237 -17.88 0.26 7.74
CA SER A 237 -17.55 -1.10 8.20
C SER A 237 -17.00 -1.08 9.63
N ALA A 238 -17.11 -2.21 10.34
CA ALA A 238 -16.49 -2.33 11.65
C ALA A 238 -14.97 -2.16 11.55
N LYS A 239 -14.37 -1.29 12.36
CA LYS A 239 -12.92 -1.08 12.40
C LYS A 239 -12.17 -2.41 12.61
N GLY A 240 -11.08 -2.60 11.89
CA GLY A 240 -10.27 -3.82 11.88
C GLY A 240 -10.90 -5.00 11.11
N SER A 241 -12.13 -4.88 10.61
CA SER A 241 -12.72 -5.92 9.78
C SER A 241 -11.98 -6.05 8.44
N ARG A 242 -11.86 -7.28 7.95
CA ARG A 242 -11.13 -7.62 6.73
C ARG A 242 -12.06 -8.22 5.67
N ASN A 243 -11.69 -8.02 4.42
CA ASN A 243 -12.29 -8.73 3.28
C ASN A 243 -11.24 -8.93 2.18
N ALA A 244 -11.54 -9.82 1.25
CA ALA A 244 -10.78 -9.98 0.01
C ALA A 244 -11.38 -9.09 -1.10
N PHE A 245 -10.59 -8.78 -2.11
CA PHE A 245 -11.06 -8.21 -3.36
C PHE A 245 -10.36 -8.89 -4.54
N SER A 246 -11.11 -9.15 -5.60
CA SER A 246 -10.58 -9.46 -6.93
C SER A 246 -10.52 -8.17 -7.74
N LEU A 247 -9.45 -8.01 -8.52
CA LEU A 247 -9.27 -6.86 -9.38
C LEU A 247 -8.81 -7.34 -10.75
N LYS A 248 -9.56 -7.00 -11.78
CA LYS A 248 -9.10 -7.09 -13.15
C LYS A 248 -8.69 -5.70 -13.60
N ILE A 249 -7.43 -5.56 -13.98
CA ILE A 249 -6.86 -4.35 -14.54
C ILE A 249 -6.81 -4.55 -16.05
N SER A 250 -7.27 -3.58 -16.83
CA SER A 250 -7.16 -3.58 -18.27
C SER A 250 -6.90 -2.19 -18.84
N ILE A 251 -6.21 -2.13 -19.98
CA ILE A 251 -5.99 -0.88 -20.72
C ILE A 251 -6.50 -1.03 -22.14
N GLU A 252 -7.31 -0.07 -22.56
CA GLU A 252 -7.63 0.15 -23.96
C GLU A 252 -6.74 1.29 -24.48
N GLU A 253 -5.83 0.96 -25.39
CA GLU A 253 -4.88 1.92 -25.95
C GLU A 253 -5.59 2.93 -26.86
N ARG A 254 -5.19 4.20 -26.75
CA ARG A 254 -5.67 5.24 -27.66
C ARG A 254 -5.05 5.01 -29.04
N MET A 255 -5.85 4.62 -30.02
CA MET A 255 -5.39 4.53 -31.40
C MET A 255 -5.02 5.92 -31.92
N THR A 256 -3.76 6.12 -32.28
CA THR A 256 -3.36 7.29 -33.07
C THR A 256 -3.93 7.14 -34.48
N GLU A 257 -4.85 8.02 -34.87
CA GLU A 257 -5.23 8.17 -36.27
C GLU A 257 -3.97 8.52 -37.08
N ILE A 258 -3.62 7.67 -38.05
CA ILE A 258 -2.57 7.98 -39.01
C ILE A 258 -3.16 9.06 -39.93
N PRO A 259 -2.59 10.29 -39.99
CA PRO A 259 -3.02 11.26 -40.97
C PRO A 259 -2.65 10.73 -42.36
N PHE A 260 -3.66 10.57 -43.22
CA PHE A 260 -3.51 10.25 -44.64
C PHE A 260 -3.02 11.46 -45.45
#